data_AF-G7EA12-F1
#
_entry.id   AF-G7EA12-F1
#
_cell.length_a   1.000
_cell.length_b   1.000
_cell.length_c   1.000
_cell.angle_alpha   90.00
_cell.angle_beta   90.00
_cell.angle_gamma   90.00
#
_symmetry.space_group_name_H-M   'P 1'
#
loop_
_entity.id
_entity.type
_entity.pdbx_description
1 polymer ?
#
loop_
_entity_poly.entity_id
_entity_poly.type
_entity_poly.pdbx_seq_one_letter_code
_entity_poly.pdbx_strand_id
1 'polypeptide(L)'
;MIGFLARNPVLSPLFVAVGGGVVGALGFGAYYVAKSPDVVVNKRIKDPWNDILPGHNTKLWSHNKDWWQSRASLPDPRSMFVGEERQTRSASGRLRAKAAELKAARTHDKEETFSH
;
A
#
# COMPACT_ATOMS: atom_id res chain seq x y z
N MET A 1 -34.11 -9.58 -26.16
CA MET A 1 -32.75 -10.10 -26.39
C MET A 1 -32.68 -11.63 -26.28
N ILE A 2 -33.08 -12.22 -25.15
CA ILE A 2 -33.01 -13.69 -24.93
C ILE A 2 -33.82 -14.48 -25.98
N GLY A 3 -35.04 -14.03 -26.30
CA GLY A 3 -35.85 -14.65 -27.36
C GLY A 3 -35.31 -14.49 -28.79
N PHE A 4 -34.41 -13.52 -29.05
CA PHE A 4 -33.75 -13.34 -30.34
C PHE A 4 -32.54 -14.28 -30.50
N LEU A 5 -31.77 -14.49 -29.43
CA LEU A 5 -30.66 -15.46 -29.42
C LEU A 5 -31.16 -16.91 -29.52
N ALA A 6 -32.29 -17.23 -28.89
CA ALA A 6 -32.92 -18.56 -29.01
C ALA A 6 -33.36 -18.87 -30.46
N ARG A 7 -33.71 -17.84 -31.23
CA ARG A 7 -34.14 -17.96 -32.63
C ARG A 7 -32.97 -17.97 -33.63
N ASN A 8 -31.81 -17.41 -33.23
CA ASN A 8 -30.61 -17.30 -34.07
C ASN A 8 -29.36 -17.75 -33.29
N PRO A 9 -29.18 -19.07 -33.07
CA PRO A 9 -28.08 -19.59 -32.26
C PRO A 9 -26.69 -19.29 -32.85
N VAL A 10 -26.61 -19.05 -34.17
CA VAL A 10 -25.35 -18.74 -34.88
C VAL A 10 -24.74 -17.40 -34.42
N LEU A 11 -25.56 -16.49 -33.88
CA LEU A 11 -25.10 -15.19 -33.39
C LEU A 11 -24.64 -15.24 -31.93
N SER A 12 -24.96 -16.31 -31.19
CA SER A 12 -24.57 -16.46 -29.79
C SER A 12 -23.06 -16.38 -29.52
N PRO A 13 -22.15 -17.01 -30.30
CA PRO A 13 -20.71 -16.88 -30.06
C PRO A 13 -20.20 -15.45 -30.21
N LEU A 14 -20.80 -14.63 -31.09
CA LEU A 14 -20.45 -13.23 -31.26
C LEU A 14 -20.77 -12.42 -29.98
N PHE A 15 -21.98 -12.61 -29.43
CA PHE A 15 -22.37 -11.92 -28.21
C PHE A 15 -21.57 -12.39 -26.99
N VAL A 16 -21.17 -13.67 -26.95
CA VAL A 16 -20.28 -14.18 -25.90
C VAL A 16 -18.87 -13.59 -26.04
N ALA A 17 -18.33 -13.49 -27.26
CA ALA A 17 -17.02 -12.88 -27.49
C ALA A 17 -17.01 -11.39 -27.11
N VAL A 18 -18.01 -10.62 -27.56
CA VAL A 18 -18.12 -9.19 -27.26
C VAL A 18 -18.43 -8.95 -25.78
N GLY A 19 -19.43 -9.67 -25.24
CA GLY A 19 -19.80 -9.56 -23.83
C GLY A 19 -18.68 -10.01 -22.90
N GLY A 20 -18.00 -11.10 -23.24
CA GLY A 20 -16.82 -11.59 -22.53
C GLY A 20 -15.67 -10.58 -22.55
N GLY A 21 -15.44 -9.90 -23.68
CA GLY A 21 -14.46 -8.83 -23.78
C GLY A 21 -14.76 -7.64 -22.86
N VAL A 22 -16.02 -7.18 -22.83
CA VAL A 22 -16.43 -6.06 -21.97
C VAL A 22 -16.33 -6.42 -20.48
N VAL A 23 -16.86 -7.58 -20.09
CA VAL A 23 -16.80 -8.05 -18.70
C VAL A 23 -15.35 -8.30 -18.29
N GLY A 24 -14.54 -8.89 -19.17
CA GLY A 24 -13.12 -9.13 -18.94
C GLY A 24 -12.34 -7.83 -18.76
N ALA A 25 -12.58 -6.82 -19.60
CA ALA A 25 -11.89 -5.53 -19.50
C ALA A 25 -12.23 -4.80 -18.19
N LEU A 26 -13.50 -4.74 -17.82
CA LEU A 26 -13.94 -4.11 -16.57
C LEU A 26 -13.44 -4.88 -15.34
N GLY A 27 -13.56 -6.21 -15.34
CA GLY A 27 -13.11 -7.06 -14.26
C GLY A 27 -11.59 -7.00 -14.07
N PHE A 28 -10.83 -7.06 -15.16
CA PHE A 28 -9.37 -6.95 -15.13
C PHE A 28 -8.94 -5.56 -14.67
N GLY A 29 -9.56 -4.49 -15.17
CA GLY A 29 -9.27 -3.12 -14.74
C GLY A 29 -9.50 -2.92 -13.24
N ALA A 30 -10.66 -3.37 -12.73
CA ALA A 30 -10.96 -3.30 -11.30
C ALA A 30 -9.97 -4.13 -10.46
N TYR A 31 -9.65 -5.34 -10.90
CA TYR A 31 -8.66 -6.19 -10.23
C TYR A 31 -7.27 -5.56 -10.21
N TYR A 32 -6.84 -5.00 -11.35
CA TYR A 32 -5.55 -4.34 -11.50
C TYR A 32 -5.44 -3.16 -10.54
N VAL A 33 -6.43 -2.27 -10.51
CA VAL A 33 -6.42 -1.10 -9.60
C VAL A 33 -6.45 -1.52 -8.14
N ALA A 34 -7.18 -2.58 -7.79
CA ALA A 34 -7.32 -3.02 -6.39
C ALA A 34 -6.10 -3.78 -5.85
N LYS A 35 -5.39 -4.54 -6.70
CA LYS A 35 -4.30 -5.43 -6.26
C LYS A 35 -2.92 -5.10 -6.82
N SER A 36 -2.79 -4.16 -7.75
CA SER A 36 -1.47 -3.83 -8.32
C SER A 36 -0.68 -2.92 -7.39
N PRO A 37 0.59 -3.25 -7.12
CA PRO A 37 1.46 -2.42 -6.31
C PRO A 37 1.93 -1.13 -7.04
N ASP A 38 1.66 -1.01 -8.34
CA ASP A 38 2.11 0.12 -9.16
C ASP A 38 1.11 1.29 -9.20
N VAL A 39 -0.12 1.09 -8.72
CA VAL A 39 -1.19 2.10 -8.80
C VAL A 39 -1.50 2.65 -7.41
N VAL A 40 -1.22 3.95 -7.20
CA VAL A 40 -1.61 4.64 -5.98
C VAL A 40 -3.05 5.13 -6.11
N VAL A 41 -3.99 4.38 -5.53
CA VAL A 41 -5.40 4.81 -5.45
C VAL A 41 -5.62 5.81 -4.31
N ASN A 42 -4.88 5.66 -3.21
CA ASN A 42 -5.00 6.52 -2.05
C ASN A 42 -3.62 6.96 -1.55
N LYS A 43 -3.28 8.23 -1.77
CA LYS A 43 -2.00 8.85 -1.36
C LYS A 43 -1.82 8.97 0.16
N ARG A 44 -2.86 8.70 0.96
CA ARG A 44 -2.79 8.71 2.43
C ARG A 44 -2.30 7.38 3.00
N ILE A 45 -2.32 6.31 2.21
CA ILE A 45 -1.84 4.99 2.59
C ILE A 45 -0.40 4.86 2.10
N LYS A 46 0.43 4.08 2.82
CA LYS A 46 1.81 3.76 2.44
C LYS A 46 1.86 3.35 0.96
N ASP A 47 2.80 3.91 0.22
CA ASP A 47 2.91 3.63 -1.21
C ASP A 47 3.00 2.11 -1.47
N PRO A 48 2.22 1.55 -2.41
CA PRO A 48 2.04 0.10 -2.47
C PRO A 48 3.32 -0.66 -2.86
N TRP A 49 4.22 -0.05 -3.65
CA TRP A 49 5.55 -0.60 -3.94
C TRP A 49 6.46 -0.70 -2.70
N ASN A 50 6.16 0.04 -1.64
CA ASN A 50 6.91 0.00 -0.39
C ASN A 50 6.49 -1.17 0.53
N ASP A 51 5.50 -1.98 0.13
CA ASP A 51 5.01 -3.16 0.90
C ASP A 51 5.17 -4.50 0.17
N ILE A 52 6.04 -4.55 -0.84
CA ILE A 52 6.34 -5.78 -1.56
C ILE A 52 7.18 -6.70 -0.66
N LEU A 53 6.59 -7.81 -0.19
CA LEU A 53 7.27 -8.86 0.56
C LEU A 53 8.13 -9.72 -0.37
N PRO A 54 9.24 -10.33 0.10
CA PRO A 54 10.14 -11.14 -0.73
C PRO A 54 9.48 -12.33 -1.43
N GLY A 55 8.43 -12.91 -0.83
CA GLY A 55 7.65 -14.00 -1.43
C GLY A 55 6.46 -13.56 -2.27
N HIS A 56 6.20 -12.25 -2.39
CA HIS A 56 5.07 -11.73 -3.14
C HIS A 56 5.45 -11.50 -4.60
N ASN A 57 4.78 -12.21 -5.51
CA ASN A 57 4.95 -11.98 -6.94
C ASN A 57 4.24 -10.68 -7.35
N THR A 58 5.01 -9.69 -7.78
CA THR A 58 4.49 -8.39 -8.26
C THR A 58 3.95 -8.45 -9.69
N LYS A 59 4.23 -9.53 -10.43
CA LYS A 59 3.78 -9.69 -11.82
C LYS A 59 2.39 -10.30 -11.86
N LEU A 60 1.60 -9.91 -12.86
CA LEU A 60 0.28 -10.49 -13.15
C LEU A 60 0.30 -12.02 -13.21
N TRP A 61 1.40 -12.59 -13.71
CA TRP A 61 1.64 -14.03 -13.69
C TRP A 61 3.14 -14.31 -13.57
N SER A 62 3.48 -15.38 -12.87
CA SER A 62 4.80 -15.98 -12.85
C SER A 62 4.70 -17.47 -13.13
N HIS A 63 5.51 -17.94 -14.07
CA HIS A 63 5.66 -19.36 -14.39
C HIS A 63 6.36 -20.14 -13.27
N ASN A 64 7.13 -19.46 -12.41
CA ASN A 64 7.91 -20.09 -11.37
C ASN A 64 7.33 -19.73 -9.98
N LYS A 65 6.17 -20.32 -9.65
CA LYS A 65 5.50 -20.08 -8.36
C LYS A 65 6.35 -20.56 -7.18
N ASP A 66 7.04 -21.69 -7.34
CA ASP A 66 7.83 -22.31 -6.27
C ASP A 66 8.98 -21.40 -5.84
N TRP A 67 9.57 -20.67 -6.78
CA TRP A 67 10.58 -19.66 -6.51
C TRP A 67 10.06 -18.53 -5.62
N TRP A 68 8.84 -18.04 -5.84
CA TRP A 68 8.24 -17.02 -4.98
C TRP A 68 7.86 -17.58 -3.61
N GLN A 69 7.29 -18.79 -3.57
CA GLN A 69 6.91 -19.44 -2.31
C GLN A 69 8.11 -19.75 -1.42
N SER A 70 9.24 -20.17 -1.99
CA SER A 70 10.48 -20.40 -1.25
C SER A 70 10.99 -19.14 -0.52
N ARG A 71 10.57 -17.95 -0.96
CA ARG A 71 10.93 -16.67 -0.36
C ARG A 71 9.92 -16.11 0.61
N ALA A 72 8.74 -16.74 0.73
CA ALA A 72 7.71 -16.28 1.64
C ALA A 72 8.12 -16.39 3.11
N SER A 73 9.03 -17.32 3.45
CA SER A 73 9.55 -17.49 4.81
C SER A 73 10.76 -16.61 5.13
N LEU A 74 11.31 -15.87 4.15
CA LEU A 74 12.45 -15.00 4.42
C LEU A 74 11.98 -13.75 5.19
N PRO A 75 12.74 -13.33 6.23
CA PRO A 75 12.51 -12.05 6.90
C PRO A 75 12.52 -10.90 5.90
N ASP A 76 11.59 -9.94 6.06
CA ASP A 76 11.57 -8.75 5.22
C ASP A 76 12.87 -7.95 5.44
N PRO A 77 13.71 -7.73 4.41
CA PRO A 77 14.93 -6.93 4.56
C PRO A 77 14.65 -5.50 5.05
N ARG A 78 13.43 -4.98 4.89
CA ARG A 78 13.05 -3.67 5.43
C ARG A 78 12.96 -3.66 6.96
N SER A 79 12.70 -4.80 7.59
CA SER A 79 12.56 -4.90 9.05
C SER A 79 13.82 -4.44 9.79
N MET A 80 15.00 -4.57 9.16
CA MET A 80 16.28 -4.09 9.69
C MET A 80 16.32 -2.56 9.84
N PHE A 81 15.69 -1.81 8.93
CA PHE A 81 15.74 -0.35 8.92
C PHE A 81 14.60 0.29 9.76
N VAL A 82 13.45 -0.39 9.89
CA VAL A 82 12.31 0.11 10.68
C VAL A 82 12.65 0.17 12.19
N GLY A 83 13.48 -0.76 12.68
CA GLY A 83 13.96 -0.74 14.06
C GLY A 83 14.77 0.51 14.39
N GLU A 84 15.63 0.92 13.45
CA GLU A 84 16.54 2.07 13.59
C GLU A 84 15.79 3.41 13.48
N GLU A 85 14.81 3.52 12.57
CA GLU A 85 13.92 4.68 12.46
C GLU A 85 13.05 4.89 13.72
N ARG A 86 12.53 3.82 14.33
CA ARG A 86 11.74 3.94 15.56
C ARG A 86 12.57 4.46 16.72
N GLN A 87 13.81 3.97 16.85
CA GLN A 87 14.72 4.41 17.92
C GLN A 87 15.11 5.88 17.75
N THR A 88 15.44 6.30 16.53
CA THR A 88 15.79 7.70 16.22
C THR A 88 14.61 8.66 16.38
N ARG A 89 13.39 8.30 15.95
CA ARG A 89 12.17 9.08 16.21
C ARG A 89 11.83 9.18 17.70
N SER A 90 11.97 8.09 18.45
CA SER A 90 11.73 8.10 19.91
C SER A 90 12.73 9.00 20.63
N ALA A 91 14.01 8.93 20.26
CA ALA A 91 15.07 9.78 20.80
C ALA A 91 14.81 11.26 20.48
N SER A 92 14.50 11.60 19.23
CA SER A 92 14.23 12.98 18.83
C SER A 92 12.92 13.55 19.41
N GLY A 93 11.88 12.72 19.62
CA GLY A 93 10.67 13.11 20.35
C GLY A 93 10.95 13.44 21.82
N ARG A 94 11.77 12.62 22.51
CA ARG A 94 12.21 12.86 23.90
C ARG A 94 13.04 14.13 24.02
N LEU A 95 13.94 14.39 23.07
CA LEU A 95 14.74 15.62 23.03
C LEU A 95 13.88 16.87 22.83
N ARG A 96 12.86 16.80 21.98
CA ARG A 96 11.91 17.91 21.79
C ARG A 96 11.05 18.18 23.02
N ALA A 97 10.59 17.12 23.71
CA ALA A 97 9.86 17.26 24.96
C ALA A 97 10.71 17.94 26.05
N LYS A 98 11.95 17.50 26.24
CA LYS A 98 12.90 18.15 27.16
C LYS A 98 13.22 19.59 26.79
N ALA A 99 13.36 19.89 25.50
CA ALA A 99 13.61 21.26 25.05
C ALA A 99 12.41 22.19 25.32
N ALA A 100 11.17 21.67 25.21
CA ALA A 100 9.96 22.42 25.54
C ALA A 100 9.85 22.67 27.06
N GLU A 101 10.16 21.67 27.89
CA GLU A 101 10.21 21.82 29.36
C GLU A 101 11.24 22.85 29.81
N LEU A 102 12.46 22.79 29.27
CA LEU A 102 13.52 23.77 29.56
C LEU A 102 13.12 25.20 29.13
N LYS A 103 12.41 25.32 28.00
CA LYS A 103 11.91 26.61 27.54
C LYS A 103 10.80 27.14 28.46
N ALA A 104 9.88 26.29 28.92
CA ALA A 104 8.83 26.65 29.85
C ALA A 104 9.40 27.08 31.23
N ALA A 105 10.33 26.30 31.78
CA ALA A 105 11.01 26.63 33.04
C ALA A 105 11.78 27.96 32.95
N ARG A 106 12.47 28.21 31.82
CA ARG A 106 13.16 29.48 31.58
C ARG A 106 12.22 30.68 31.43
N THR A 107 10.97 30.45 31.05
CA THR A 107 9.97 31.51 30.92
C THR A 107 9.41 31.87 32.31
N HIS A 108 9.18 30.86 33.15
CA HIS A 108 8.78 31.04 34.55
C HIS A 108 9.84 31.78 35.38
N ASP A 109 11.13 31.42 35.25
CA ASP A 109 12.23 32.14 35.92
C ASP A 109 12.33 33.62 35.50
N LYS A 110 11.94 33.95 34.26
CA LYS A 110 11.95 35.33 33.76
C LYS A 110 10.79 36.17 34.31
N GLU A 111 9.67 35.54 34.64
CA GLU A 111 8.50 36.22 35.20
C GLU A 111 8.70 36.51 36.69
N GLU A 112 9.38 35.61 37.43
CA GLU A 112 9.73 35.81 38.83
C GLU A 112 10.82 36.89 39.04
N THR A 113 11.73 37.07 38.08
CA THR A 113 12.80 38.08 38.17
C THR A 113 12.37 39.49 37.78
N PHE A 114 11.19 39.68 37.18
CA PHE A 114 10.67 40.99 36.74
C PHE A 114 9.67 41.62 37.73
N SER A 115 9.33 40.94 38.82
CA SER A 115 8.36 41.39 39.84
C SER A 115 8.99 41.92 41.13
N HIS A 116 10.29 42.26 41.10
CA HIS A 116 11.01 42.91 42.20
C HIS A 116 11.52 44.30 41.81
#